data_AF-A0A958KSQ5-F1
#
_entry.id   AF-A0A958KSQ5-F1
#
_cell.length_a   1.000
_cell.length_b   1.000
_cell.length_c   1.000
_cell.angle_alpha   90.00
_cell.angle_beta   90.00
_cell.angle_gamma   90.00
#
_symmetry.space_group_name_H-M   'P 1'
#
loop_
_entity.id
_entity.type
_entity.pdbx_description
1 polymer ?
#
loop_
_entity_poly.entity_id
_entity_poly.type
_entity_poly.pdbx_seq_one_letter_code
_entity_poly.pdbx_strand_id
1 'polypeptide(L)'
;MKSTRWAFLALAILASIQVLWWAYLVIHQQVLIAELTGTVEALGKAKNYRTMIVFEGAFFVFVWSLGVWYAYRSIKSQLTLQEERRSFLSAITHELKTPLSTIQLSLETISRPNITEEQAKNFITRSLSACKKLFYEIETILTYNESEKVSAKEVFQLKDFLNDIKSELGPEVTIEEKNVDALIFASYLESKAILKNIVDNAVKYSSNAPQPKVSLRVN
;
A
#
# COMPACT_ATOMS: atom_id res chain seq x y z
N MET A 1 20.31 7.84 -0.42
CA MET A 1 19.45 7.14 0.56
C MET A 1 20.21 6.63 1.79
N LYS A 2 21.36 5.94 1.67
CA LYS A 2 22.22 5.62 2.85
C LYS A 2 22.65 6.90 3.58
N SER A 3 23.06 7.93 2.83
CA SER A 3 23.47 9.24 3.36
C SER A 3 22.42 9.91 4.25
N THR A 4 21.13 9.91 3.89
CA THR A 4 20.07 10.54 4.69
C THR A 4 19.81 9.82 6.02
N ARG A 5 19.95 8.49 6.04
CA ARG A 5 19.81 7.67 7.26
C ARG A 5 20.98 7.90 8.21
N TRP A 6 22.21 7.93 7.68
CA TRP A 6 23.40 8.25 8.46
C TRP A 6 23.40 9.70 8.94
N ALA A 7 22.88 10.65 8.14
CA ALA A 7 22.75 12.04 8.53
C ALA A 7 21.76 12.24 9.68
N PHE A 8 20.59 11.58 9.63
CA PHE A 8 19.62 11.62 10.73
C PHE A 8 20.18 10.98 12.00
N LEU A 9 20.81 9.81 11.89
CA LEU A 9 21.46 9.13 13.02
C LEU A 9 22.62 9.97 13.60
N ALA A 10 23.42 10.60 12.74
CA ALA A 10 24.50 11.47 13.15
C ALA A 10 23.97 12.71 13.87
N LEU A 11 22.97 13.42 13.31
CA LEU A 11 22.30 14.55 13.98
C LEU A 11 21.73 14.14 15.33
N ALA A 12 21.14 12.95 15.38
CA ALA A 12 20.56 12.44 16.59
C ALA A 12 21.66 12.23 17.67
N ILE A 13 22.71 11.48 17.32
CA ILE A 13 23.86 11.25 18.21
C ILE A 13 24.48 12.59 18.66
N LEU A 14 24.63 13.54 17.75
CA LEU A 14 25.24 14.85 18.01
C LEU A 14 24.38 15.65 19.01
N ALA A 15 23.06 15.64 18.87
CA ALA A 15 22.14 16.25 19.82
C ALA A 15 22.21 15.57 21.21
N SER A 16 22.34 14.24 21.26
CA SER A 16 22.53 13.52 22.53
C SER A 16 23.83 13.91 23.23
N ILE A 17 24.93 13.98 22.49
CA ILE A 17 26.23 14.39 23.01
C ILE A 17 26.15 15.81 23.56
N GLN A 18 25.45 16.72 22.87
CA GLN A 18 25.28 18.10 23.31
C GLN A 18 24.51 18.18 24.64
N VAL A 19 23.44 17.40 24.82
CA VAL A 19 22.69 17.33 26.09
C VAL A 19 23.56 16.80 27.23
N LEU A 20 24.34 15.74 26.98
CA LEU A 20 25.26 15.20 27.99
C LEU A 20 26.36 16.19 28.36
N TRP A 21 26.88 16.94 27.38
CA TRP A 21 27.88 17.97 27.61
C TRP A 21 27.34 19.14 28.44
N TRP A 22 26.13 19.60 28.16
CA TRP A 22 25.45 20.62 28.99
C TRP A 22 25.21 20.13 30.42
N ALA A 23 24.75 18.89 30.59
CA ALA A 23 24.55 18.31 31.92
C ALA A 23 25.87 18.24 32.72
N TYR A 24 26.96 17.83 32.07
CA TYR A 24 28.29 17.83 32.68
C TYR A 24 28.72 19.24 33.10
N LEU A 25 28.57 20.23 32.21
CA LEU A 25 28.99 21.61 32.46
C LEU A 25 28.23 22.21 33.66
N VAL A 26 26.92 21.96 33.76
CA VAL A 26 26.09 22.43 34.88
C VAL A 26 26.52 21.78 36.20
N ILE A 27 26.76 20.46 36.21
CA ILE A 27 27.24 19.76 37.41
C ILE A 27 28.60 20.31 37.86
N HIS A 28 29.52 20.47 36.91
CA HIS A 28 30.87 20.99 37.19
C HIS A 28 30.82 22.40 37.80
N GLN A 29 29.97 23.29 37.26
CA GLN A 29 29.80 24.63 37.82
C GLN A 29 29.22 24.62 39.25
N GLN A 30 28.26 23.74 39.55
CA GLN A 30 27.68 23.65 40.89
C GLN A 30 28.70 23.18 41.94
N VAL A 31 29.56 22.22 41.60
CA VAL A 31 30.63 21.76 42.50
C VAL A 31 31.66 22.86 42.75
N LEU A 32 32.06 23.58 41.69
CA LEU A 32 33.02 24.69 41.80
C LEU A 32 32.49 25.81 42.72
N ILE A 33 31.20 26.15 42.63
CA ILE A 33 30.56 27.15 43.50
C ILE A 33 30.50 26.67 44.96
N ALA A 34 30.25 25.39 45.20
CA ALA A 34 30.21 24.82 46.54
C ALA A 34 31.61 24.78 47.20
N GLU A 35 32.64 24.50 46.42
CA GLU A 35 34.03 24.49 46.88
C GLU A 35 34.54 25.90 47.19
N LEU A 36 34.18 26.89 46.35
CA LEU A 36 34.50 28.31 46.57
C LEU A 36 33.78 28.92 47.79
N THR A 37 32.62 28.39 48.18
CA THR A 37 31.85 28.88 49.35
C THR A 37 32.24 28.20 50.66
N GLY A 38 32.90 27.03 50.62
CA GLY A 38 33.56 26.41 51.77
C GLY A 38 32.66 25.93 52.93
N THR A 39 31.33 25.94 52.77
CA THR A 39 30.39 25.53 53.84
C THR A 39 29.89 24.09 53.65
N VAL A 40 29.73 23.34 54.75
CA VAL A 40 29.19 21.96 54.73
C VAL A 40 27.77 21.91 54.12
N GLU A 41 26.98 22.96 54.32
CA GLU A 41 25.64 23.09 53.74
C GLU A 41 25.67 23.25 52.21
N ALA A 42 26.63 24.00 51.66
CA ALA A 42 26.81 24.14 50.21
C ALA A 42 27.21 22.81 49.54
N LEU A 43 28.07 22.02 50.19
CA LEU A 43 28.45 20.68 49.71
C LEU A 43 27.26 19.70 49.71
N GLY A 44 26.42 19.74 50.74
CA GLY A 44 25.18 18.95 50.81
C GLY A 44 24.18 19.32 49.71
N LYS A 45 23.99 20.62 49.44
CA LYS A 45 23.15 21.12 48.35
C LYS A 45 23.68 20.70 46.98
N ALA A 46 24.99 20.80 46.73
CA ALA A 46 25.61 20.38 45.47
C ALA A 46 25.40 18.89 45.16
N LYS A 47 25.45 18.01 46.17
CA LYS A 47 25.17 16.57 46.02
C LYS A 47 23.73 16.31 45.60
N ASN A 48 22.76 17.02 46.18
CA ASN A 48 21.34 16.87 45.84
C ASN A 48 21.02 17.41 44.43
N TYR A 49 21.59 18.57 44.06
CA TYR A 49 21.46 19.10 42.69
C TYR A 49 22.04 18.15 41.65
N ARG A 50 23.19 17.52 41.93
CA ARG A 50 23.78 16.51 41.04
C ARG A 50 22.83 15.34 40.80
N THR A 51 22.23 14.81 41.86
CA THR A 51 21.28 13.68 41.74
C THR A 51 20.05 14.08 40.93
N MET A 52 19.49 15.27 41.17
CA MET A 52 18.36 15.81 40.39
C MET A 52 18.69 15.94 38.90
N ILE A 53 19.81 16.57 38.55
CA ILE A 53 20.25 16.76 37.15
C ILE A 53 20.44 15.41 36.44
N VAL A 54 20.98 14.40 37.12
CA VAL A 54 21.16 13.07 36.53
C VAL A 54 19.82 12.42 36.20
N PHE A 55 18.84 12.47 37.12
CA PHE A 55 17.51 11.89 36.87
C PHE A 55 16.75 12.63 35.77
N GLU A 56 16.79 13.96 35.79
CA GLU A 56 16.12 14.79 34.79
C GLU A 56 16.78 14.65 33.40
N GLY A 57 18.11 14.59 33.34
CA GLY A 57 18.85 14.28 32.13
C GLY A 57 18.54 12.89 31.57
N ALA A 58 18.46 11.88 32.45
CA ALA A 58 18.07 10.53 32.05
C ALA A 58 16.65 10.48 31.46
N PHE A 59 15.71 11.23 32.05
CA PHE A 59 14.36 11.37 31.53
C PHE A 59 14.35 12.01 30.12
N PHE A 60 15.10 13.09 29.91
CA PHE A 60 15.19 13.72 28.59
C PHE A 60 15.82 12.81 27.54
N VAL A 61 16.91 12.10 27.87
CA VAL A 61 17.54 11.13 26.96
C VAL A 61 16.56 10.01 26.60
N PHE A 62 15.78 9.52 27.56
CA PHE A 62 14.77 8.50 27.33
C PHE A 62 13.66 8.98 26.38
N VAL A 63 13.04 10.13 26.65
CA VAL A 63 12.00 10.71 25.80
C VAL A 63 12.53 11.00 24.39
N TRP A 64 13.73 11.55 24.30
CA TRP A 64 14.37 11.84 23.04
C TRP A 64 14.67 10.56 22.23
N SER A 65 15.16 9.51 22.88
CA SER A 65 15.41 8.20 22.24
C SER A 65 14.12 7.58 21.70
N LEU A 66 13.01 7.68 22.44
CA LEU A 66 11.69 7.27 21.96
C LEU A 66 11.26 8.07 20.72
N GLY A 67 11.50 9.38 20.70
CA GLY A 67 11.21 10.23 19.54
C GLY A 67 12.01 9.83 18.29
N VAL A 68 13.32 9.60 18.43
CA VAL A 68 14.18 9.13 17.34
C VAL A 68 13.74 7.76 16.85
N TRP A 69 13.40 6.84 17.75
CA TRP A 69 12.88 5.51 17.41
C TRP A 69 11.57 5.60 16.62
N TYR A 70 10.63 6.43 17.07
CA TYR A 70 9.35 6.65 16.40
C TYR A 70 9.54 7.26 15.00
N ALA A 71 10.37 8.30 14.89
CA ALA A 71 10.71 8.93 13.62
C ALA A 71 11.35 7.93 12.65
N TYR A 72 12.29 7.11 13.13
CA TYR A 72 12.92 6.07 12.31
C TYR A 72 11.90 5.06 11.79
N ARG A 73 10.99 4.59 12.65
CA ARG A 73 9.92 3.66 12.25
C ARG A 73 9.00 4.29 11.20
N SER A 74 8.61 5.55 11.41
CA SER A 74 7.77 6.30 10.48
C SER A 74 8.43 6.44 9.10
N ILE A 75 9.69 6.89 9.04
CA ILE A 75 10.44 7.03 7.79
C ILE A 75 10.59 5.69 7.08
N LYS A 76 10.89 4.61 7.81
CA LYS A 76 11.01 3.28 7.22
C LYS A 76 9.69 2.85 6.57
N SER A 77 8.57 3.04 7.27
CA SER A 77 7.24 2.73 6.73
C SER A 77 6.93 3.54 5.47
N GLN A 78 7.23 4.85 5.47
CA GLN A 78 7.01 5.70 4.30
C GLN A 78 7.85 5.27 3.09
N LEU A 79 9.11 4.88 3.31
CA LEU A 79 9.97 4.39 2.24
C LEU A 79 9.46 3.08 1.64
N THR A 80 8.99 2.14 2.48
CA THR A 80 8.40 0.89 1.99
C THR A 80 7.15 1.17 1.15
N LEU A 81 6.26 2.06 1.62
CA LEU A 81 5.07 2.47 0.85
C LEU A 81 5.45 3.17 -0.47
N GLN A 82 6.51 3.98 -0.48
CA GLN A 82 7.01 4.61 -1.70
C GLN A 82 7.58 3.59 -2.68
N GLU A 83 8.31 2.57 -2.20
CA GLU A 83 8.85 1.48 -3.02
C GLU A 83 7.71 0.65 -3.62
N GLU A 84 6.69 0.30 -2.83
CA GLU A 84 5.49 -0.41 -3.30
C GLU A 84 4.75 0.41 -4.37
N ARG A 85 4.51 1.70 -4.12
CA ARG A 85 3.87 2.60 -5.08
C ARG A 85 4.66 2.71 -6.38
N ARG A 86 5.99 2.79 -6.30
CA ARG A 86 6.86 2.85 -7.49
C ARG A 86 6.83 1.53 -8.26
N SER A 87 6.85 0.40 -7.57
CA SER A 87 6.74 -0.93 -8.17
C SER A 87 5.40 -1.09 -8.90
N PHE A 88 4.30 -0.70 -8.25
CA PHE A 88 2.96 -0.68 -8.82
C PHE A 88 2.87 0.17 -10.09
N LEU A 89 3.36 1.42 -10.05
CA LEU A 89 3.39 2.29 -11.24
C LEU A 89 4.24 1.69 -12.38
N SER A 90 5.36 1.05 -12.04
CA SER A 90 6.21 0.39 -13.03
C SER A 90 5.49 -0.80 -13.68
N ALA A 91 4.77 -1.61 -12.89
CA ALA A 91 4.00 -2.75 -13.39
C ALA A 91 2.87 -2.28 -14.31
N ILE A 92 2.08 -1.29 -13.88
CA ILE A 92 1.03 -0.68 -14.72
C ILE A 92 1.60 -0.15 -16.03
N THR A 93 2.73 0.55 -15.97
CA THR A 93 3.35 1.10 -17.18
C THR A 93 3.69 -0.01 -18.17
N HIS A 94 4.20 -1.15 -17.68
CA HIS A 94 4.50 -2.30 -18.52
C HIS A 94 3.24 -2.92 -19.15
N GLU A 95 2.19 -3.13 -18.34
CA GLU A 95 0.91 -3.67 -18.81
C GLU A 95 0.23 -2.78 -19.85
N LEU A 96 0.32 -1.45 -19.71
CA LEU A 96 -0.23 -0.49 -20.68
C LEU A 96 0.63 -0.35 -21.95
N LYS A 97 1.96 -0.44 -21.84
CA LYS A 97 2.88 -0.29 -22.98
C LYS A 97 2.69 -1.39 -24.02
N THR A 98 2.36 -2.60 -23.58
CA THR A 98 2.20 -3.78 -24.46
C THR A 98 1.04 -3.65 -25.47
N PRO A 99 -0.23 -3.40 -25.06
CA PRO A 99 -1.32 -3.19 -25.99
C PRO A 99 -1.12 -1.92 -26.82
N LEU A 100 -0.55 -0.85 -26.25
CA LEU A 100 -0.25 0.38 -26.99
C LEU A 100 0.73 0.13 -28.14
N SER A 101 1.82 -0.61 -27.87
CA SER A 101 2.79 -0.99 -28.90
C SER A 101 2.16 -1.87 -29.97
N THR A 102 1.22 -2.74 -29.60
CA THR A 102 0.48 -3.58 -30.55
C THR A 102 -0.39 -2.75 -31.49
N ILE A 103 -1.10 -1.75 -30.95
CA ILE A 103 -1.91 -0.81 -31.75
C ILE A 103 -1.00 -0.03 -32.69
N GLN A 104 0.08 0.56 -32.18
CA GLN A 104 1.02 1.34 -32.98
C GLN A 104 1.62 0.51 -34.12
N LEU A 105 2.16 -0.67 -33.83
CA LEU A 105 2.75 -1.56 -34.84
C LEU A 105 1.72 -1.97 -35.91
N SER A 106 0.49 -2.26 -35.49
CA SER A 106 -0.59 -2.64 -36.41
C SER A 106 -0.96 -1.48 -37.35
N LEU A 107 -1.05 -0.26 -36.82
CA LEU A 107 -1.32 0.95 -37.61
C LEU A 107 -0.15 1.33 -38.54
N GLU A 108 1.09 1.23 -38.06
CA GLU A 108 2.29 1.40 -38.88
C GLU A 108 2.35 0.38 -40.02
N THR A 109 1.94 -0.85 -39.75
CA THR A 109 1.91 -1.92 -40.75
C THR A 109 0.84 -1.68 -41.81
N ILE A 110 -0.39 -1.29 -41.40
CA ILE A 110 -1.48 -0.91 -42.32
C ILE A 110 -1.05 0.25 -43.22
N SER A 111 -0.22 1.16 -42.71
CA SER A 111 0.24 2.34 -43.45
C SER A 111 1.33 2.03 -44.50
N ARG A 112 1.83 0.79 -44.59
CA ARG A 112 2.87 0.41 -45.57
C ARG A 112 2.26 0.18 -46.96
N PRO A 113 2.97 0.56 -48.03
CA PRO A 113 2.59 0.15 -49.38
C PRO A 113 2.69 -1.38 -49.51
N ASN A 114 1.74 -1.99 -50.22
CA ASN A 114 1.59 -3.44 -50.46
C ASN A 114 0.91 -4.29 -49.36
N ILE A 115 0.05 -3.70 -48.52
CA ILE A 115 -0.88 -4.45 -47.66
C ILE A 115 -2.10 -4.92 -48.47
N THR A 116 -2.48 -6.18 -48.33
CA THR A 116 -3.76 -6.68 -48.88
C THR A 116 -4.93 -6.25 -47.98
N GLU A 117 -6.14 -6.17 -48.54
CA GLU A 117 -7.35 -5.83 -47.77
C GLU A 117 -7.60 -6.81 -46.60
N GLU A 118 -7.30 -8.09 -46.81
CA GLU A 118 -7.41 -9.12 -45.77
C GLU A 118 -6.41 -8.91 -44.63
N GLN A 119 -5.15 -8.58 -44.96
CA GLN A 119 -4.14 -8.23 -43.96
C GLN A 119 -4.54 -6.97 -43.18
N ALA A 120 -5.06 -5.95 -43.85
CA ALA A 120 -5.55 -4.74 -43.20
C ALA A 120 -6.68 -5.06 -42.21
N LYS A 121 -7.66 -5.87 -42.59
CA LYS A 121 -8.75 -6.31 -41.68
C LYS A 121 -8.22 -7.06 -40.46
N ASN A 122 -7.21 -7.91 -40.62
CA ASN A 122 -6.58 -8.62 -39.51
C ASN A 122 -5.87 -7.66 -38.53
N PHE A 123 -5.09 -6.69 -39.04
CA PHE A 123 -4.43 -5.69 -38.20
C PHE A 123 -5.43 -4.76 -37.50
N ILE A 124 -6.51 -4.36 -38.17
CA ILE A 124 -7.60 -3.57 -37.57
C ILE A 124 -8.25 -4.34 -36.42
N THR A 125 -8.56 -5.61 -36.63
CA THR A 125 -9.16 -6.49 -35.60
C THR A 125 -8.22 -6.64 -34.40
N ARG A 126 -6.92 -6.82 -34.66
CA ARG A 126 -5.89 -6.90 -33.62
C ARG A 126 -5.77 -5.60 -32.81
N SER A 127 -5.78 -4.44 -33.48
CA SER A 127 -5.80 -3.13 -32.82
C SER A 127 -7.05 -2.93 -31.96
N LEU A 128 -8.23 -3.30 -32.47
CA LEU A 128 -9.48 -3.21 -31.72
C LEU A 128 -9.47 -4.06 -30.46
N SER A 129 -8.94 -5.29 -30.55
CA SER A 129 -8.77 -6.17 -29.40
C SER A 129 -7.80 -5.59 -28.37
N ALA A 130 -6.66 -5.04 -28.82
CA ALA A 130 -5.69 -4.38 -27.95
C ALA A 130 -6.27 -3.13 -27.26
N CYS A 131 -7.09 -2.33 -27.95
CA CYS A 131 -7.83 -1.21 -27.35
C CYS A 131 -8.78 -1.68 -26.24
N LYS A 132 -9.59 -2.72 -26.49
CA LYS A 132 -10.50 -3.28 -25.48
C LYS A 132 -9.74 -3.77 -24.25
N LYS A 133 -8.60 -4.46 -24.45
CA LYS A 133 -7.74 -4.87 -23.35
C LYS A 133 -7.22 -3.67 -22.57
N LEU A 134 -6.73 -2.64 -23.25
CA LEU A 134 -6.21 -1.43 -22.60
C LEU A 134 -7.29 -0.73 -21.75
N PHE A 135 -8.51 -0.61 -22.28
CA PHE A 135 -9.66 -0.09 -21.52
C PHE A 135 -9.93 -0.90 -20.25
N TYR A 136 -9.95 -2.24 -20.35
CA TYR A 136 -10.15 -3.11 -19.20
C TYR A 136 -9.06 -2.97 -18.12
N GLU A 137 -7.78 -2.86 -18.53
CA GLU A 137 -6.67 -2.62 -17.59
C GLU A 137 -6.84 -1.27 -16.88
N ILE A 138 -7.25 -0.21 -17.60
CA ILE A 138 -7.53 1.10 -17.00
C ILE A 138 -8.68 1.02 -15.99
N GLU A 139 -9.81 0.39 -16.34
CA GLU A 139 -10.95 0.23 -15.43
C GLU A 139 -10.57 -0.55 -14.17
N THR A 140 -9.74 -1.59 -14.32
CA THR A 140 -9.23 -2.38 -13.19
C THR A 140 -8.39 -1.51 -12.24
N ILE A 141 -7.52 -0.65 -12.80
CA ILE A 141 -6.70 0.29 -12.01
C ILE A 141 -7.56 1.35 -11.32
N LEU A 142 -8.58 1.89 -11.99
CA LEU A 142 -9.50 2.86 -11.40
C LEU A 142 -10.30 2.24 -10.26
N THR A 143 -10.82 1.03 -10.45
CA THR A 143 -11.53 0.27 -9.41
C THR A 143 -10.64 0.01 -8.19
N TYR A 144 -9.35 -0.29 -8.40
CA TYR A 144 -8.38 -0.45 -7.30
C TYR A 144 -8.12 0.85 -6.52
N ASN A 145 -8.15 2.01 -7.17
CA ASN A 145 -8.01 3.30 -6.46
C ASN A 145 -9.31 3.73 -5.78
N GLU A 146 -10.48 3.34 -6.32
CA GLU A 146 -11.78 3.67 -5.72
C GLU A 146 -12.15 2.76 -4.55
N SER A 147 -11.68 1.51 -4.51
CA SER A 147 -11.91 0.58 -3.40
C SER A 147 -11.26 1.00 -2.07
N GLU A 148 -10.40 2.03 -2.07
CA GLU A 148 -9.99 2.72 -0.83
C GLU A 148 -11.16 3.51 -0.19
N LYS A 149 -12.23 3.83 -0.94
CA LYS A 149 -13.49 4.32 -0.37
C LYS A 149 -14.30 3.13 0.09
N VAL A 150 -14.36 2.92 1.41
CA VAL A 150 -15.22 1.93 2.06
C VAL A 150 -16.63 2.03 1.48
N SER A 151 -17.03 1.04 0.68
CA SER A 151 -18.39 0.97 0.19
C SER A 151 -19.34 0.73 1.37
N ALA A 152 -20.48 1.42 1.37
CA ALA A 152 -21.44 1.31 2.46
C ALA A 152 -21.92 -0.15 2.57
N LYS A 153 -21.82 -0.71 3.77
CA LYS A 153 -22.36 -2.04 4.05
C LYS A 153 -23.86 -1.93 4.19
N GLU A 154 -24.57 -2.82 3.51
CA GLU A 154 -26.02 -2.93 3.59
C GLU A 154 -26.42 -4.38 3.90
N VAL A 155 -27.64 -4.54 4.41
CA VAL A 155 -28.23 -5.86 4.63
C VAL A 155 -29.01 -6.24 3.38
N PHE A 156 -28.65 -7.33 2.72
CA PHE A 156 -29.34 -7.83 1.53
C PHE A 156 -29.57 -9.34 1.59
N GLN A 157 -30.58 -9.80 0.86
CA GLN A 157 -30.90 -11.22 0.70
C GLN A 157 -29.90 -11.89 -0.25
N LEU A 158 -29.26 -12.97 0.22
CA LEU A 158 -28.29 -13.72 -0.59
C LEU A 158 -28.94 -14.30 -1.85
N LYS A 159 -30.19 -14.73 -1.77
CA LYS A 159 -30.95 -15.25 -2.90
C LYS A 159 -31.05 -14.24 -4.05
N ASP A 160 -31.38 -12.98 -3.74
CA ASP A 160 -31.55 -11.93 -4.75
C ASP A 160 -30.20 -11.58 -5.39
N PHE A 161 -29.16 -11.48 -4.56
CA PHE A 161 -27.79 -11.24 -5.02
C PHE A 161 -27.27 -12.34 -5.97
N LEU A 162 -27.53 -13.61 -5.67
CA LEU A 162 -27.12 -14.72 -6.55
C LEU A 162 -27.91 -14.73 -7.87
N ASN A 163 -29.19 -14.39 -7.84
CA ASN A 163 -30.01 -14.27 -9.05
C ASN A 163 -29.49 -13.16 -9.97
N ASP A 164 -29.16 -12.00 -9.40
CA ASP A 164 -28.54 -10.89 -10.12
C ASP A 164 -27.23 -11.31 -10.78
N ILE A 165 -26.35 -11.98 -10.03
CA ILE A 165 -25.07 -12.47 -10.54
C ILE A 165 -25.25 -13.52 -11.64
N LYS A 166 -26.21 -14.43 -11.49
CA LYS A 166 -26.53 -15.46 -12.50
C LYS A 166 -26.99 -14.85 -13.82
N SER A 167 -27.76 -13.74 -13.75
CA SER A 167 -28.22 -13.04 -14.95
C SER A 167 -27.09 -12.38 -15.74
N GLU A 168 -25.99 -12.02 -15.07
CA GLU A 168 -24.84 -11.35 -15.69
C GLU A 168 -23.74 -12.31 -16.16
N LEU A 169 -23.61 -13.49 -15.54
CA LEU A 169 -22.48 -14.41 -15.76
C LEU A 169 -22.60 -15.35 -16.98
N GLY A 170 -23.66 -15.23 -17.78
CA GLY A 170 -23.82 -16.03 -19.00
C GLY A 170 -24.14 -17.52 -18.77
N PRO A 171 -24.44 -18.28 -19.83
CA PRO A 171 -25.00 -19.64 -19.73
C PRO A 171 -24.02 -20.73 -19.27
N GLU A 172 -22.71 -20.43 -19.21
CA GLU A 172 -21.66 -21.40 -18.86
C GLU A 172 -21.50 -21.60 -17.34
N VAL A 173 -22.14 -20.76 -16.52
CA VAL A 173 -21.99 -20.77 -15.06
C VAL A 173 -23.20 -21.44 -14.40
N THR A 174 -22.96 -22.51 -13.62
CA THR A 174 -24.03 -23.25 -12.91
C THR A 174 -23.92 -23.03 -11.40
N ILE A 175 -24.77 -22.17 -10.84
CA ILE A 175 -24.81 -21.93 -9.39
C ILE A 175 -25.61 -23.04 -8.70
N GLU A 176 -25.00 -23.74 -7.74
CA GLU A 176 -25.66 -24.77 -6.92
C GLU A 176 -26.10 -24.16 -5.58
N GLU A 177 -27.36 -23.76 -5.51
CA GLU A 177 -27.93 -23.08 -4.34
C GLU A 177 -28.27 -24.08 -3.22
N LYS A 178 -27.67 -23.90 -2.04
CA LYS A 178 -28.02 -24.62 -0.81
C LYS A 178 -28.06 -23.59 0.32
N ASN A 179 -29.15 -23.55 1.11
CA ASN A 179 -29.32 -22.55 2.19
C ASN A 179 -29.14 -21.08 1.73
N VAL A 180 -29.84 -20.67 0.67
CA VAL A 180 -29.75 -19.28 0.15
C VAL A 180 -30.70 -18.27 0.82
N ASP A 181 -31.49 -18.71 1.80
CA ASP A 181 -32.35 -17.84 2.60
C ASP A 181 -31.56 -17.27 3.78
N ALA A 182 -30.59 -16.42 3.46
CA ALA A 182 -29.68 -15.81 4.41
C ALA A 182 -29.54 -14.31 4.12
N LEU A 183 -29.57 -13.51 5.19
CA LEU A 183 -29.27 -12.08 5.14
C LEU A 183 -27.77 -11.86 5.30
N ILE A 184 -27.18 -11.13 4.35
CA ILE A 184 -25.75 -10.79 4.34
C ILE A 184 -25.60 -9.32 4.70
N PHE A 185 -24.66 -9.02 5.59
CA PHE A 185 -24.23 -7.65 5.88
C PHE A 185 -22.87 -7.37 5.22
N ALA A 186 -22.90 -6.83 4.00
CA ALA A 186 -21.72 -6.55 3.20
C ALA A 186 -22.00 -5.39 2.22
N SER A 187 -20.97 -4.90 1.52
CA SER A 187 -21.20 -4.05 0.35
C SER A 187 -21.69 -4.91 -0.80
N TYR A 188 -22.88 -4.61 -1.33
CA TYR A 188 -23.46 -5.31 -2.47
C TYR A 188 -22.57 -5.19 -3.71
N LEU A 189 -22.14 -3.97 -4.04
CA LEU A 189 -21.33 -3.66 -5.22
C LEU A 189 -19.94 -4.32 -5.16
N GLU A 190 -19.24 -4.25 -4.02
CA GLU A 190 -17.93 -4.88 -3.87
C GLU A 190 -18.04 -6.40 -3.93
N SER A 191 -19.02 -6.98 -3.25
CA SER A 191 -19.26 -8.43 -3.25
C SER A 191 -19.54 -8.93 -4.67
N LYS A 192 -20.32 -8.17 -5.45
CA LYS A 192 -20.61 -8.47 -6.86
C LYS A 192 -19.36 -8.43 -7.73
N ALA A 193 -18.54 -7.38 -7.59
CA ALA A 193 -17.29 -7.23 -8.33
C ALA A 193 -16.28 -8.34 -8.01
N ILE A 194 -16.18 -8.74 -6.74
CA ILE A 194 -15.30 -9.85 -6.31
C ILE A 194 -15.76 -11.17 -6.92
N LEU A 195 -17.05 -11.51 -6.79
CA LEU A 195 -17.59 -12.76 -7.34
C LEU A 195 -17.43 -12.83 -8.85
N LYS A 196 -17.71 -11.73 -9.55
CA LYS A 196 -17.51 -11.64 -11.00
C LYS A 196 -16.04 -11.91 -11.37
N ASN A 197 -15.09 -11.25 -10.71
CA ASN A 197 -13.66 -11.48 -10.96
C ASN A 197 -13.24 -12.94 -10.72
N ILE A 198 -13.75 -13.60 -9.68
CA ILE A 198 -13.45 -15.00 -9.39
C ILE A 198 -14.03 -15.91 -10.48
N VAL A 199 -15.28 -15.67 -10.89
CA VAL A 199 -15.93 -16.48 -11.92
C VAL A 199 -15.28 -16.26 -13.29
N ASP A 200 -15.00 -15.03 -13.67
CA ASP A 200 -14.30 -14.70 -14.92
C ASP A 200 -12.93 -15.39 -14.98
N ASN A 201 -12.19 -15.39 -13.86
CA ASN A 201 -10.95 -16.15 -13.75
C ASN A 201 -11.20 -17.65 -13.89
N ALA A 202 -12.20 -18.22 -13.20
CA ALA A 202 -12.51 -19.64 -13.28
C ALA A 202 -12.88 -20.05 -14.72
N VAL A 203 -13.69 -19.28 -15.44
CA VAL A 203 -14.04 -19.52 -16.85
C VAL A 203 -12.80 -19.43 -17.74
N LYS A 204 -12.01 -18.37 -17.62
CA LYS A 204 -10.79 -18.15 -18.41
C LYS A 204 -9.77 -19.29 -18.28
N TYR A 205 -9.58 -19.81 -17.07
CA TYR A 205 -8.62 -20.90 -16.80
C TYR A 205 -9.21 -22.31 -16.93
N SER A 206 -10.53 -22.44 -17.10
CA SER A 206 -11.19 -23.74 -17.35
C SER A 206 -11.36 -24.08 -18.83
N SER A 207 -10.90 -23.22 -19.74
CA SER A 207 -10.91 -23.39 -21.21
C SER A 207 -10.28 -24.69 -21.76
N ASN A 208 -9.51 -25.43 -20.95
CA ASN A 208 -8.96 -26.74 -21.32
C ASN A 208 -9.87 -27.93 -20.93
N ALA A 209 -11.00 -27.67 -20.27
CA ALA A 209 -11.99 -28.67 -19.91
C ALA A 209 -13.17 -28.64 -20.90
N PRO A 210 -13.72 -29.80 -21.32
CA PRO A 210 -14.72 -29.87 -22.38
C PRO A 210 -16.06 -29.18 -22.06
N GLN A 211 -16.32 -28.82 -20.79
CA GLN A 211 -17.41 -27.94 -20.36
C GLN A 211 -16.97 -27.21 -19.06
N PRO A 212 -16.68 -25.90 -19.10
CA PRO A 212 -16.34 -25.15 -17.90
C PRO A 212 -17.59 -25.09 -16.99
N LYS A 213 -17.56 -25.79 -15.86
CA LYS A 213 -18.66 -25.79 -14.89
C LYS A 213 -18.19 -25.17 -13.58
N VAL A 214 -18.55 -23.91 -13.35
CA VAL A 214 -18.28 -23.21 -12.09
C VAL A 214 -19.46 -23.45 -11.16
N SER A 215 -19.23 -24.12 -10.01
CA SER A 215 -20.24 -24.32 -8.96
C SER A 215 -19.90 -23.45 -7.75
N LEU A 216 -20.86 -22.61 -7.34
CA LEU A 216 -20.80 -21.85 -6.10
C LEU A 216 -21.67 -22.56 -5.08
N ARG A 217 -21.09 -22.93 -3.93
CA ARG A 217 -21.80 -23.56 -2.81
C ARG A 217 -21.83 -22.60 -1.63
N VAL A 218 -23.04 -22.28 -1.16
CA VAL A 218 -23.28 -21.58 0.09
C VAL A 218 -23.61 -22.63 1.15
N ASN A 219 -23.03 -22.54 2.34
CA ASN A 219 -23.32 -23.43 3.48
C ASN A 219 -23.92 -22.62 4.63
#